data_AF-A0A1V9VA39-F1
#
_entry.id   AF-A0A1V9VA39-F1
#
_cell.length_a   1.000
_cell.length_b   1.000
_cell.length_c   1.000
_cell.angle_alpha   90.00
_cell.angle_beta   90.00
_cell.angle_gamma   90.00
#
_symmetry.space_group_name_H-M   'P 1'
#
loop_
_entity.id
_entity.type
_entity.pdbx_description
1 polymer ?
#
loop_
_entity_poly.entity_id
_entity_poly.type
_entity_poly.pdbx_seq_one_letter_code
_entity_poly.pdbx_strand_id
1 'polypeptide(L)'
;MKKIVLALTFLCSSMFADKITIFAASDLKFALDDIKKEFLKENKNDEIEMIYGSSGKGMHQIENGAPFDIFFSANMDFVEKLYKQGDVSSKPKMYALGRVVIWSNHKNFDSSKGFENLKEPWVKKIAIANPTHAPYGEKAKQAMESLNIYDTLKSKFVLGENISQTVAFIESGGADIGVIALSLALAPNIANGEFNSYYLIDNKLHKPLEQGYGITKIGSKKELSQKFYDFMETSNANEIMKKYGFVK
;
A
#
# COMPACT_ATOMS: atom_id res chain seq x y z
N MET A 1 -68.23 4.95 -24.41
CA MET A 1 -67.32 4.72 -23.25
C MET A 1 -65.91 4.49 -23.79
N LYS A 2 -65.03 5.51 -23.76
CA LYS A 2 -63.65 5.40 -24.27
C LYS A 2 -62.76 4.84 -23.15
N LYS A 3 -62.22 3.63 -23.33
CA LYS A 3 -61.23 3.05 -22.42
C LYS A 3 -59.85 3.61 -22.78
N ILE A 4 -59.31 4.45 -21.90
CA ILE A 4 -57.91 4.90 -21.95
C ILE A 4 -57.08 3.78 -21.32
N VAL A 5 -56.21 3.16 -22.10
CA VAL A 5 -55.21 2.20 -21.60
C VAL A 5 -53.95 2.99 -21.27
N LEU A 6 -53.67 3.11 -19.98
CA LEU A 6 -52.45 3.75 -19.46
C LEU A 6 -51.32 2.72 -19.50
N ALA A 7 -50.38 2.88 -20.43
CA ALA A 7 -49.19 2.03 -20.51
C ALA A 7 -48.16 2.50 -19.47
N LEU A 8 -47.97 1.73 -18.40
CA LEU A 8 -46.83 1.88 -17.50
C LEU A 8 -45.57 1.36 -18.20
N THR A 9 -44.73 2.25 -18.70
CA THR A 9 -43.34 1.93 -19.06
C THR A 9 -42.52 1.78 -17.78
N PHE A 10 -42.29 0.54 -17.36
CA PHE A 10 -41.26 0.20 -16.38
C PHE A 10 -39.89 0.46 -17.01
N LEU A 11 -39.23 1.57 -16.65
CA LEU A 11 -37.80 1.71 -16.90
C LEU A 11 -37.08 0.70 -16.01
N CYS A 12 -36.73 -0.44 -16.59
CA CYS A 12 -35.83 -1.38 -15.95
C CYS A 12 -34.41 -0.80 -16.11
N SER A 13 -33.95 -0.05 -15.10
CA SER A 13 -32.55 0.35 -15.00
C SER A 13 -31.73 -0.93 -14.83
N SER A 14 -31.14 -1.41 -15.92
CA SER A 14 -30.17 -2.50 -15.86
C SER A 14 -28.98 -2.00 -15.03
N MET A 15 -28.94 -2.40 -13.77
CA MET A 15 -27.82 -2.16 -12.87
C MET A 15 -26.71 -3.13 -13.30
N PHE A 16 -25.94 -2.73 -14.31
CA PHE A 16 -24.81 -3.52 -14.79
C PHE A 16 -23.72 -3.53 -13.71
N ALA A 17 -23.24 -4.73 -13.39
CA ALA A 17 -22.02 -4.93 -12.62
C ALA A 17 -20.84 -4.28 -13.34
N ASP A 18 -20.16 -3.32 -12.70
CA ASP A 18 -18.92 -2.74 -13.21
C ASP A 18 -17.71 -3.43 -12.56
N LYS A 19 -16.56 -3.42 -13.24
CA LYS A 19 -15.31 -3.99 -12.75
C LYS A 19 -14.18 -2.99 -12.86
N ILE A 20 -13.48 -2.75 -11.76
CA ILE A 20 -12.25 -1.95 -11.73
C ILE A 20 -11.05 -2.78 -11.29
N THR A 21 -9.89 -2.45 -11.84
CA THR A 21 -8.58 -2.99 -11.44
C THR A 21 -7.78 -1.89 -10.76
N ILE A 22 -7.36 -2.11 -9.53
CA ILE A 22 -6.61 -1.16 -8.71
C ILE A 22 -5.19 -1.68 -8.53
N PHE A 23 -4.20 -0.90 -9.00
CA PHE A 23 -2.82 -1.14 -8.59
C PHE A 23 -2.55 -0.39 -7.29
N ALA A 24 -2.04 -1.07 -6.28
CA ALA A 24 -1.70 -0.49 -5.00
C ALA A 24 -0.29 -0.87 -4.53
N ALA A 25 0.37 0.09 -3.89
CA ALA A 25 1.57 -0.17 -3.12
C ALA A 25 1.28 -1.25 -2.06
N SER A 26 2.18 -2.21 -1.93
CA SER A 26 1.88 -3.44 -1.17
C SER A 26 1.82 -3.24 0.35
N ASP A 27 2.25 -2.09 0.88
CA ASP A 27 2.04 -1.69 2.29
C ASP A 27 0.54 -1.53 2.63
N LEU A 28 -0.28 -1.21 1.64
CA LEU A 28 -1.73 -1.01 1.80
C LEU A 28 -2.51 -2.32 1.84
N LYS A 29 -1.89 -3.47 1.58
CA LYS A 29 -2.60 -4.71 1.25
C LYS A 29 -3.77 -5.02 2.20
N PHE A 30 -3.50 -5.08 3.50
CA PHE A 30 -4.53 -5.43 4.48
C PHE A 30 -5.58 -4.32 4.66
N ALA A 31 -5.16 -3.05 4.60
CA ALA A 31 -6.06 -1.92 4.71
C ALA A 31 -7.01 -1.85 3.51
N LEU A 32 -6.50 -1.94 2.29
CA LEU A 32 -7.32 -1.92 1.08
C LEU A 32 -8.16 -3.19 0.91
N ASP A 33 -7.69 -4.36 1.36
CA ASP A 33 -8.50 -5.58 1.38
C ASP A 33 -9.73 -5.41 2.30
N ASP A 34 -9.59 -4.75 3.46
CA ASP A 34 -10.71 -4.45 4.35
C ASP A 34 -11.61 -3.31 3.83
N ILE A 35 -11.03 -2.24 3.26
CA ILE A 35 -11.76 -1.15 2.61
C ILE A 35 -12.59 -1.68 1.43
N LYS A 36 -12.02 -2.56 0.61
CA LYS A 36 -12.72 -3.22 -0.49
C LYS A 36 -13.94 -3.99 0.02
N LYS A 37 -13.79 -4.78 1.09
CA LYS A 37 -14.92 -5.51 1.69
C LYS A 37 -16.00 -4.55 2.17
N GLU A 38 -15.63 -3.44 2.81
CA GLU A 38 -16.59 -2.46 3.29
C GLU A 38 -17.33 -1.79 2.14
N PHE A 39 -16.60 -1.31 1.13
CA PHE A 39 -17.14 -0.66 -0.06
C PHE A 39 -18.14 -1.56 -0.82
N LEU A 40 -17.82 -2.85 -0.95
CA LEU A 40 -18.68 -3.80 -1.68
C LEU A 40 -19.98 -4.18 -0.93
N LYS A 41 -20.13 -3.82 0.36
CA LYS A 41 -21.43 -4.00 1.05
C LYS A 41 -22.53 -3.14 0.45
N GLU A 42 -22.18 -1.94 -0.03
CA GLU A 42 -23.08 -0.99 -0.68
C GLU A 42 -23.06 -1.14 -2.22
N ASN A 43 -22.06 -1.82 -2.77
CA ASN A 43 -21.84 -2.02 -4.20
C ASN A 43 -21.80 -3.52 -4.56
N LYS A 44 -22.83 -4.27 -4.16
CA LYS A 44 -22.82 -5.76 -4.14
C LYS A 44 -22.65 -6.45 -5.48
N ASN A 45 -22.96 -5.77 -6.58
CA ASN A 45 -22.86 -6.32 -7.93
C ASN A 45 -21.52 -5.96 -8.60
N ASP A 46 -20.73 -5.06 -8.00
CA ASP A 46 -19.50 -4.57 -8.58
C ASP A 46 -18.30 -5.46 -8.19
N GLU A 47 -17.26 -5.46 -9.03
CA GLU A 47 -16.02 -6.20 -8.78
C GLU A 47 -14.82 -5.25 -8.70
N ILE A 48 -13.96 -5.49 -7.72
CA ILE A 48 -12.69 -4.80 -7.59
C ILE A 48 -11.57 -5.83 -7.62
N GLU A 49 -10.69 -5.75 -8.61
CA GLU A 49 -9.48 -6.55 -8.68
C GLU A 49 -8.31 -5.76 -8.09
N MET A 50 -7.61 -6.34 -7.10
CA MET A 50 -6.48 -5.69 -6.43
C MET A 50 -5.16 -6.29 -6.93
N ILE A 51 -4.27 -5.44 -7.41
CA ILE A 51 -2.90 -5.80 -7.79
C ILE A 51 -1.95 -5.07 -6.85
N TYR A 52 -1.15 -5.83 -6.10
CA TYR A 52 -0.22 -5.28 -5.13
C TYR A 52 1.22 -5.38 -5.63
N GLY A 53 1.99 -4.29 -5.50
CA GLY A 53 3.40 -4.26 -5.92
C GLY A 53 4.16 -3.07 -5.33
N SER A 54 5.36 -2.80 -5.85
CA SER A 54 6.08 -1.57 -5.49
C SER A 54 5.53 -0.39 -6.28
N SER A 55 5.43 0.79 -5.65
CA SER A 55 4.89 1.98 -6.32
C SER A 55 5.64 2.38 -7.59
N GLY A 56 6.98 2.26 -7.61
CA GLY A 56 7.78 2.61 -8.79
C GLY A 56 7.47 1.70 -9.98
N LYS A 57 7.29 0.39 -9.75
CA LYS A 57 6.83 -0.52 -10.81
C LYS A 57 5.39 -0.28 -11.24
N GLY A 58 4.50 0.11 -10.33
CA GLY A 58 3.14 0.50 -10.67
C GLY A 58 3.12 1.72 -11.59
N MET A 59 3.87 2.76 -11.21
CA MET A 59 4.07 3.96 -12.02
C MET A 59 4.58 3.61 -13.41
N HIS A 60 5.67 2.83 -13.51
CA HIS A 60 6.21 2.42 -14.81
C HIS A 60 5.24 1.57 -15.63
N GLN A 61 4.44 0.71 -15.01
CA GLN A 61 3.41 -0.04 -15.71
C GLN A 61 2.35 0.90 -16.30
N ILE A 62 1.92 1.90 -15.55
CA ILE A 62 0.95 2.91 -16.03
C ILE A 62 1.55 3.75 -17.16
N GLU A 63 2.79 4.21 -17.05
CA GLU A 63 3.51 4.92 -18.12
C GLU A 63 3.59 4.08 -19.41
N ASN A 64 3.64 2.75 -19.28
CA ASN A 64 3.65 1.80 -20.40
C ASN A 64 2.24 1.32 -20.81
N GLY A 65 1.18 1.95 -20.33
CA GLY A 65 -0.19 1.69 -20.75
C GLY A 65 -0.90 0.52 -20.05
N ALA A 66 -0.42 0.08 -18.89
CA ALA A 66 -1.12 -0.94 -18.11
C ALA A 66 -2.55 -0.46 -17.75
N PRO A 67 -3.56 -1.32 -17.89
CA PRO A 67 -4.97 -0.91 -17.83
C PRO A 67 -5.51 -0.84 -16.40
N PHE A 68 -4.77 -0.24 -15.47
CA PHE A 68 -5.25 0.00 -14.11
C PHE A 68 -6.22 1.18 -14.10
N ASP A 69 -7.29 1.08 -13.33
CA ASP A 69 -8.30 2.12 -13.20
C ASP A 69 -7.96 3.12 -12.09
N ILE A 70 -7.36 2.64 -10.99
CA ILE A 70 -6.90 3.48 -9.88
C ILE A 70 -5.48 3.07 -9.50
N PHE A 71 -4.66 4.05 -9.17
CA PHE A 71 -3.30 3.88 -8.70
C PHE A 71 -3.16 4.40 -7.28
N PHE A 72 -2.72 3.54 -6.35
CA PHE A 72 -2.30 3.90 -5.00
C PHE A 72 -0.79 3.71 -4.87
N SER A 73 -0.10 4.77 -4.44
CA SER A 73 1.35 4.82 -4.34
C SER A 73 1.77 5.20 -2.92
N ALA A 74 2.72 4.44 -2.36
CA ALA A 74 3.49 4.82 -1.18
C ALA A 74 4.45 6.02 -1.39
N ASN A 75 4.39 6.69 -2.56
CA ASN A 75 5.11 7.93 -2.85
C ASN A 75 4.19 8.87 -3.65
N MET A 76 3.79 9.99 -3.05
CA MET A 76 2.94 11.01 -3.64
C MET A 76 3.52 11.56 -4.95
N ASP A 77 4.84 11.72 -5.04
CA ASP A 77 5.53 12.24 -6.22
C ASP A 77 5.25 11.39 -7.47
N PHE A 78 5.08 10.07 -7.31
CA PHE A 78 4.76 9.19 -8.45
C PHE A 78 3.35 9.45 -8.98
N VAL A 79 2.37 9.71 -8.11
CA VAL A 79 1.00 10.02 -8.52
C VAL A 79 0.95 11.40 -9.16
N GLU A 80 1.65 12.38 -8.58
CA GLU A 80 1.76 13.72 -9.16
C GLU A 80 2.45 13.73 -10.51
N LYS A 81 3.50 12.92 -10.69
CA LYS A 81 4.20 12.78 -11.97
C LYS A 81 3.24 12.26 -13.04
N LEU A 82 2.53 11.16 -12.76
CA LEU A 82 1.54 10.60 -13.69
C LEU A 82 0.40 11.58 -13.98
N TYR A 83 -0.01 12.38 -12.99
CA TYR A 83 -1.02 13.42 -13.19
C TYR A 83 -0.52 14.53 -14.12
N LYS A 84 0.72 15.00 -13.94
CA LYS A 84 1.35 15.99 -14.83
C LYS A 84 1.54 15.45 -16.26
N GLN A 85 1.75 14.15 -16.42
CA GLN A 85 1.84 13.47 -17.71
C GLN A 85 0.46 13.21 -18.37
N GLY A 86 -0.63 13.30 -17.61
CA GLY A 86 -1.99 13.02 -18.08
C GLY A 86 -2.40 11.54 -18.03
N ASP A 87 -1.54 10.68 -17.46
CA ASP A 87 -1.83 9.25 -17.26
C ASP A 87 -2.73 9.00 -16.03
N VAL A 88 -2.68 9.91 -15.06
CA VAL A 88 -3.68 10.07 -13.99
C VAL A 88 -4.53 11.29 -14.29
N SER A 89 -5.87 11.14 -14.27
CA SER A 89 -6.81 12.19 -14.69
C SER A 89 -7.51 12.88 -13.52
N SER A 90 -7.68 12.20 -12.39
CA SER A 90 -8.17 12.85 -11.16
C SER A 90 -7.05 13.64 -10.48
N LYS A 91 -7.40 14.69 -9.74
CA LYS A 91 -6.45 15.36 -8.84
C LYS A 91 -5.83 14.34 -7.86
N PRO A 92 -4.49 14.26 -7.71
CA PRO A 92 -3.87 13.41 -6.70
C PRO A 92 -4.37 13.76 -5.30
N LYS A 93 -4.73 12.75 -4.51
CA LYS A 93 -5.10 12.90 -3.09
C LYS A 93 -4.08 12.16 -2.23
N MET A 94 -3.65 12.80 -1.16
CA MET A 94 -2.83 12.17 -0.13
C MET A 94 -3.72 11.35 0.80
N TYR A 95 -3.35 10.10 1.06
CA TYR A 95 -4.08 9.23 1.99
C TYR A 95 -3.37 9.05 3.34
N ALA A 96 -2.03 9.15 3.38
CA ALA A 96 -1.26 8.97 4.61
C ALA A 96 0.18 9.47 4.53
N LEU A 97 0.78 9.66 5.70
CA LEU A 97 2.22 9.58 5.95
C LEU A 97 2.59 8.16 6.39
N GLY A 98 3.37 7.47 5.55
CA GLY A 98 3.85 6.12 5.85
C GLY A 98 4.90 6.11 6.97
N ARG A 99 4.90 5.03 7.77
CA ARG A 99 5.87 4.78 8.84
C ARG A 99 6.62 3.48 8.63
N VAL A 100 7.90 3.49 8.97
CA VAL A 100 8.83 2.37 8.76
C VAL A 100 9.23 1.78 10.11
N VAL A 101 9.35 0.46 10.19
CA VAL A 101 9.72 -0.26 11.42
C VAL A 101 10.80 -1.30 11.14
N ILE A 102 11.54 -1.67 12.18
CA ILE A 102 12.38 -2.89 12.18
C ILE A 102 11.56 -3.99 12.84
N TRP A 103 11.51 -5.16 12.18
CA TRP A 103 10.75 -6.31 12.66
C TRP A 103 11.46 -7.63 12.32
N SER A 104 11.22 -8.65 13.15
CA SER A 104 11.72 -10.02 12.99
C SER A 104 10.79 -11.01 13.69
N ASN A 105 10.65 -12.22 13.14
CA ASN A 105 10.02 -13.36 13.78
C ASN A 105 11.03 -14.27 14.51
N HIS A 106 12.23 -13.76 14.80
CA HIS A 106 13.29 -14.49 15.48
C HIS A 106 13.21 -14.25 16.99
N LYS A 107 13.29 -15.33 17.80
CA LYS A 107 13.17 -15.28 19.27
C LYS A 107 14.17 -14.37 20.00
N ASN A 108 15.29 -14.03 19.36
CA ASN A 108 16.31 -13.13 19.92
C ASN A 108 16.09 -11.65 19.54
N PHE A 109 15.04 -11.33 18.78
CA PHE A 109 14.71 -9.95 18.45
C PHE A 109 14.22 -9.20 19.68
N ASP A 110 14.74 -8.00 19.88
CA ASP A 110 14.36 -7.11 20.98
C ASP A 110 14.06 -5.73 20.42
N SER A 111 12.79 -5.35 20.36
CA SER A 111 12.36 -4.07 19.80
C SER A 111 12.97 -2.86 20.51
N SER A 112 13.42 -2.98 21.76
CA SER A 112 14.05 -1.88 22.50
C SER A 112 15.44 -1.52 21.98
N LYS A 113 16.13 -2.46 21.32
CA LYS A 113 17.49 -2.26 20.77
C LYS A 113 17.53 -1.44 19.48
N GLY A 114 16.39 -1.24 18.83
CA GLY A 114 16.30 -0.52 17.56
C GLY A 114 17.27 -1.02 16.49
N PHE A 115 18.10 -0.13 15.94
CA PHE A 115 19.07 -0.46 14.89
C PHE A 115 20.18 -1.41 15.35
N GLU A 116 20.45 -1.52 16.66
CA GLU A 116 21.47 -2.47 17.16
C GLU A 116 21.07 -3.92 16.90
N ASN A 117 19.77 -4.23 16.77
CA ASN A 117 19.33 -5.55 16.31
C ASN A 117 19.99 -5.97 14.99
N LEU A 118 20.19 -5.03 14.05
CA LEU A 118 20.73 -5.34 12.72
C LEU A 118 22.20 -5.81 12.76
N LYS A 119 22.90 -5.55 13.88
CA LYS A 119 24.31 -5.89 14.09
C LYS A 119 24.50 -7.13 14.95
N GLU A 120 23.42 -7.67 15.53
CA GLU A 120 23.48 -8.83 16.41
C GLU A 120 24.09 -10.06 15.70
N PRO A 121 24.82 -10.94 16.42
CA PRO A 121 25.49 -12.10 15.80
C PRO A 121 24.55 -13.06 15.06
N TRP A 122 23.29 -13.15 15.48
CA TRP A 122 22.26 -13.99 14.85
C TRP A 122 21.75 -13.41 13.51
N VAL A 123 22.00 -12.13 13.23
CA VAL A 123 21.59 -11.48 11.98
C VAL A 123 22.62 -11.71 10.87
N LYS A 124 22.29 -12.62 9.96
CA LYS A 124 23.07 -12.92 8.75
C LYS A 124 22.46 -12.30 7.50
N LYS A 125 21.13 -12.20 7.45
CA LYS A 125 20.36 -11.68 6.32
C LYS A 125 19.35 -10.63 6.80
N ILE A 126 19.35 -9.48 6.14
CA ILE A 126 18.48 -8.35 6.45
C ILE A 126 17.59 -8.09 5.24
N ALA A 127 16.28 -8.30 5.37
CA ALA A 127 15.33 -7.99 4.31
C ALA A 127 15.06 -6.49 4.25
N ILE A 128 15.20 -5.90 3.07
CA ILE A 128 14.67 -4.56 2.74
C ILE A 128 13.95 -4.64 1.40
N ALA A 129 12.94 -3.79 1.19
CA ALA A 129 12.40 -3.64 -0.16
C ALA A 129 13.46 -2.99 -1.06
N ASN A 130 13.45 -3.28 -2.36
CA ASN A 130 14.45 -2.79 -3.30
C ASN A 130 14.38 -1.26 -3.39
N PRO A 131 15.41 -0.52 -2.92
CA PRO A 131 15.37 0.93 -2.83
C PRO A 131 15.25 1.64 -4.19
N THR A 132 15.50 0.93 -5.30
CA THR A 132 15.45 1.52 -6.65
C THR A 132 14.02 1.80 -7.13
N HIS A 133 13.01 1.11 -6.60
CA HIS A 133 11.61 1.28 -7.02
C HIS A 133 10.59 1.19 -5.89
N ALA A 134 10.96 0.69 -4.71
CA ALA A 134 10.07 0.60 -3.56
C ALA A 134 10.31 1.76 -2.57
N PRO A 135 9.34 2.65 -2.34
CA PRO A 135 9.49 3.78 -1.42
C PRO A 135 9.92 3.38 0.00
N TYR A 136 9.39 2.29 0.54
CA TYR A 136 9.83 1.77 1.85
C TYR A 136 11.29 1.30 1.86
N GLY A 137 11.79 0.76 0.75
CA GLY A 137 13.20 0.42 0.58
C GLY A 137 14.10 1.65 0.57
N GLU A 138 13.65 2.72 -0.10
CA GLU A 138 14.32 4.01 -0.10
C GLU A 138 14.38 4.60 1.32
N LYS A 139 13.29 4.55 2.09
CA LYS A 139 13.28 5.05 3.48
C LYS A 139 14.14 4.21 4.42
N ALA A 140 14.16 2.89 4.25
CA ALA A 140 15.06 2.00 4.98
C ALA A 140 16.52 2.38 4.71
N LYS A 141 16.88 2.58 3.44
CA LYS A 141 18.21 3.04 3.02
C LYS A 141 18.55 4.40 3.64
N GLN A 142 17.67 5.40 3.52
CA GLN A 142 17.87 6.74 4.09
C GLN A 142 18.12 6.69 5.61
N ALA A 143 17.31 5.90 6.34
CA ALA A 143 17.47 5.77 7.78
C ALA A 143 18.80 5.14 8.16
N MET A 144 19.23 4.08 7.46
CA MET A 144 20.54 3.45 7.69
C MET A 144 21.71 4.34 7.25
N GLU A 145 21.56 5.15 6.21
CA GLU A 145 22.56 6.13 5.75
C GLU A 145 22.73 7.27 6.76
N SER A 146 21.63 7.78 7.34
CA SER A 146 21.69 8.82 8.40
C SER A 146 22.46 8.38 9.65
N LEU A 147 22.55 7.07 9.87
CA LEU A 147 23.28 6.44 10.98
C LEU A 147 24.65 5.89 10.56
N ASN A 148 25.05 6.06 9.30
CA ASN A 148 26.29 5.52 8.73
C ASN A 148 26.46 4.00 8.86
N ILE A 149 25.35 3.24 8.86
CA ILE A 149 25.38 1.77 8.99
C ILE A 149 25.04 1.05 7.68
N TYR A 150 24.52 1.75 6.66
CA TYR A 150 24.07 1.14 5.42
C TYR A 150 25.16 0.33 4.71
N ASP A 151 26.34 0.92 4.50
CA ASP A 151 27.43 0.27 3.78
C ASP A 151 27.98 -0.95 4.53
N THR A 152 28.06 -0.87 5.86
CA THR A 152 28.47 -1.99 6.73
C THR A 152 27.50 -3.17 6.66
N LEU A 153 26.21 -2.90 6.46
CA LEU A 153 25.17 -3.93 6.39
C LEU A 153 24.88 -4.39 4.96
N LYS A 154 25.44 -3.72 3.94
CA LYS A 154 25.09 -3.92 2.53
C LYS A 154 25.22 -5.34 2.04
N SER A 155 26.25 -6.06 2.48
CA SER A 155 26.48 -7.46 2.09
C SER A 155 25.47 -8.44 2.71
N LYS A 156 24.70 -8.03 3.72
CA LYS A 156 23.66 -8.84 4.37
C LYS A 156 22.28 -8.64 3.72
N PHE A 157 22.11 -7.68 2.81
CA PHE A 157 20.77 -7.36 2.31
C PHE A 157 20.20 -8.44 1.41
N VAL A 158 18.94 -8.79 1.69
CA VAL A 158 18.07 -9.57 0.81
C VAL A 158 17.00 -8.61 0.29
N LEU A 159 17.02 -8.36 -1.02
CA LEU A 159 16.15 -7.36 -1.63
C LEU A 159 14.80 -7.97 -2.00
N GLY A 160 13.74 -7.54 -1.33
CA GLY A 160 12.37 -7.79 -1.73
C GLY A 160 11.95 -6.87 -2.87
N GLU A 161 11.24 -7.40 -3.85
CA GLU A 161 10.60 -6.68 -4.94
C GLU A 161 9.63 -5.60 -4.43
N ASN A 162 8.95 -5.85 -3.32
CA ASN A 162 8.11 -4.87 -2.66
C ASN A 162 8.07 -5.17 -1.17
N ILE A 163 7.42 -4.30 -0.41
CA ILE A 163 7.45 -4.38 1.05
C ILE A 163 6.73 -5.62 1.59
N SER A 164 5.75 -6.16 0.86
CA SER A 164 5.09 -7.42 1.24
C SER A 164 6.01 -8.62 1.02
N GLN A 165 6.81 -8.62 -0.06
CA GLN A 165 7.83 -9.66 -0.25
C GLN A 165 8.94 -9.56 0.81
N THR A 166 9.31 -8.35 1.24
CA THR A 166 10.24 -8.15 2.37
C THR A 166 9.72 -8.83 3.64
N VAL A 167 8.44 -8.66 3.98
CA VAL A 167 7.81 -9.37 5.11
C VAL A 167 7.84 -10.88 4.89
N ALA A 168 7.48 -11.35 3.69
CA ALA A 168 7.47 -12.79 3.38
C ALA A 168 8.86 -13.44 3.54
N PHE A 169 9.94 -12.74 3.22
CA PHE A 169 11.30 -13.24 3.46
C PHE A 169 11.59 -13.42 4.95
N ILE A 170 11.11 -12.52 5.81
CA ILE A 170 11.28 -12.67 7.26
C ILE A 170 10.42 -13.82 7.77
N GLU A 171 9.12 -13.86 7.42
CA GLU A 171 8.19 -14.91 7.84
C GLU A 171 8.66 -16.32 7.46
N SER A 172 9.24 -16.48 6.27
CA SER A 172 9.75 -17.77 5.77
C SER A 172 11.16 -18.14 6.24
N GLY A 173 11.86 -17.27 6.98
CA GLY A 173 13.27 -17.46 7.36
C GLY A 173 14.25 -17.25 6.20
N GLY A 174 13.78 -16.71 5.07
CA GLY A 174 14.64 -16.24 3.98
C GLY A 174 15.53 -15.05 4.38
N ALA A 175 15.12 -14.30 5.41
CA ALA A 175 15.89 -13.29 6.12
C ALA A 175 15.62 -13.38 7.63
N ASP A 176 16.58 -12.95 8.45
CA ASP A 176 16.47 -13.05 9.91
C ASP A 176 15.70 -11.87 10.51
N ILE A 177 15.81 -10.71 9.88
CA ILE A 177 15.24 -9.43 10.31
C ILE A 177 15.01 -8.57 9.08
N GLY A 178 14.18 -7.53 9.17
CA GLY A 178 14.11 -6.55 8.10
C GLY A 178 13.47 -5.24 8.50
N VAL A 179 13.50 -4.33 7.52
CA VAL A 179 12.89 -3.01 7.62
C VAL A 179 11.60 -3.03 6.80
N ILE A 180 10.45 -2.92 7.46
CA ILE A 180 9.12 -3.12 6.88
C ILE A 180 8.21 -1.91 7.09
N ALA A 181 7.03 -1.91 6.48
CA ALA A 181 5.99 -0.92 6.74
C ALA A 181 5.30 -1.18 8.09
N LEU A 182 5.02 -0.13 8.86
CA LEU A 182 4.22 -0.23 10.09
C LEU A 182 2.86 -0.89 9.85
N SER A 183 2.24 -0.60 8.70
CA SER A 183 0.94 -1.19 8.32
C SER A 183 0.96 -2.71 8.20
N LEU A 184 2.10 -3.28 7.81
CA LEU A 184 2.28 -4.72 7.75
C LEU A 184 2.61 -5.30 9.13
N ALA A 185 3.37 -4.59 9.97
CA ALA A 185 3.60 -5.00 11.35
C ALA A 185 2.31 -5.01 12.20
N LEU A 186 1.37 -4.11 11.89
CA LEU A 186 0.04 -4.05 12.51
C LEU A 186 -1.00 -4.98 11.86
N ALA A 187 -0.63 -5.68 10.79
CA ALA A 187 -1.55 -6.61 10.14
C ALA A 187 -1.84 -7.83 11.05
N PRO A 188 -3.05 -8.43 10.99
CA PRO A 188 -3.46 -9.49 11.91
C PRO A 188 -2.51 -10.68 12.01
N ASN A 189 -1.80 -11.03 10.92
CA ASN A 189 -0.83 -12.13 10.90
C ASN A 189 0.40 -11.86 11.80
N ILE A 190 0.81 -10.59 11.96
CA ILE A 190 1.93 -10.21 12.81
C ILE A 190 1.43 -9.74 14.18
N ALA A 191 0.46 -8.83 14.21
CA ALA A 191 -0.03 -8.20 15.44
C ALA A 191 -0.62 -9.20 16.45
N ASN A 192 -1.25 -10.27 15.96
CA ASN A 192 -1.82 -11.33 16.80
C ASN A 192 -0.90 -12.55 16.95
N GLY A 193 0.31 -12.50 16.39
CA GLY A 193 1.28 -13.59 16.45
C GLY A 193 2.16 -13.52 17.71
N GLU A 194 3.02 -14.54 17.88
CA GLU A 194 4.02 -14.59 18.95
C GLU A 194 5.05 -13.46 18.84
N PHE A 195 5.45 -13.11 17.61
CA PHE A 195 6.46 -12.10 17.31
C PHE A 195 5.81 -10.78 16.87
N ASN A 196 5.04 -10.15 17.75
CA ASN A 196 4.26 -8.95 17.45
C ASN A 196 4.96 -7.62 17.79
N SER A 197 6.15 -7.66 18.39
CA SER A 197 6.91 -6.46 18.75
C SER A 197 7.68 -5.92 17.55
N TYR A 198 7.82 -4.60 17.46
CA TYR A 198 8.58 -3.93 16.40
C TYR A 198 9.25 -2.67 16.96
N TYR A 199 10.35 -2.24 16.32
CA TYR A 199 10.95 -0.94 16.60
C TYR A 199 10.48 0.09 15.57
N LEU A 200 9.82 1.15 16.04
CA LEU A 200 9.39 2.25 15.19
C LEU A 200 10.56 3.19 14.89
N ILE A 201 10.93 3.31 13.61
CA ILE A 201 12.01 4.20 13.19
C ILE A 201 11.57 5.66 13.35
N ASP A 202 12.46 6.49 13.90
CA ASP A 202 12.27 7.94 14.03
C ASP A 202 12.13 8.56 12.62
N ASN A 203 11.08 9.36 12.43
CA ASN A 203 10.80 10.01 11.15
C ASN A 203 11.86 11.04 10.74
N LYS A 204 12.74 11.47 11.66
CA LYS A 204 13.88 12.35 11.36
C LYS A 204 15.01 11.65 10.61
N LEU A 205 15.03 10.31 10.61
CA LEU A 205 16.10 9.53 9.98
C LEU A 205 15.89 9.34 8.47
N HIS A 206 14.72 9.67 7.94
CA HIS A 206 14.44 9.58 6.50
C HIS A 206 13.55 10.74 6.07
N LYS A 207 13.48 11.02 4.75
CA LYS A 207 12.54 12.02 4.25
C LYS A 207 11.09 11.55 4.49
N PRO A 208 10.11 12.45 4.65
CA PRO A 208 8.70 12.08 4.76
C PRO A 208 8.28 11.08 3.68
N LEU A 209 7.41 10.14 4.05
CA LEU A 209 6.86 9.12 3.16
C LEU A 209 5.41 9.47 2.87
N GLU A 210 5.18 10.55 2.14
CA GLU A 210 3.85 10.97 1.71
C GLU A 210 3.31 9.98 0.68
N GLN A 211 2.06 9.55 0.87
CA GLN A 211 1.44 8.51 0.07
C GLN A 211 0.12 9.00 -0.51
N GLY A 212 -0.14 8.65 -1.77
CA GLY A 212 -1.26 9.22 -2.50
C GLY A 212 -1.87 8.27 -3.51
N TYR A 213 -3.00 8.72 -4.07
CA TYR A 213 -3.76 7.95 -5.02
C TYR A 213 -4.48 8.83 -6.05
N GLY A 214 -4.84 8.22 -7.17
CA GLY A 214 -5.56 8.87 -8.26
C GLY A 214 -6.18 7.88 -9.24
N ILE A 215 -7.26 8.31 -9.88
CA ILE A 215 -7.91 7.63 -11.00
C ILE A 215 -7.07 7.84 -12.26
N THR A 216 -6.73 6.75 -12.93
CA THR A 216 -5.99 6.80 -14.19
C THR A 216 -6.88 7.33 -15.32
N LYS A 217 -6.29 7.64 -16.47
CA LYS A 217 -7.02 7.96 -17.70
C LYS A 217 -7.96 6.85 -18.17
N ILE A 218 -7.66 5.59 -17.82
CA ILE A 218 -8.49 4.44 -18.18
C ILE A 218 -9.67 4.35 -17.20
N GLY A 219 -9.40 4.47 -15.90
CA GLY A 219 -10.44 4.43 -14.87
C GLY A 219 -11.39 5.61 -14.89
N SER A 220 -10.98 6.75 -15.47
CA SER A 220 -11.85 7.95 -15.54
C SER A 220 -13.12 7.75 -16.37
N LYS A 221 -13.23 6.64 -17.09
CA LYS A 221 -14.41 6.26 -17.89
C LYS A 221 -15.42 5.43 -17.10
N LYS A 222 -15.09 5.02 -15.89
CA LYS A 222 -15.89 4.10 -15.07
C LYS A 222 -16.43 4.83 -13.84
N GLU A 223 -17.75 4.77 -13.67
CA GLU A 223 -18.42 5.37 -12.50
C GLU A 223 -17.92 4.72 -11.20
N LEU A 224 -17.64 3.41 -11.23
CA LEU A 224 -17.13 2.67 -10.08
C LEU A 224 -15.78 3.19 -9.59
N SER A 225 -14.91 3.65 -10.50
CA SER A 225 -13.62 4.25 -10.13
C SER A 225 -13.80 5.54 -9.34
N GLN A 226 -14.76 6.38 -9.75
CA GLN A 226 -15.09 7.60 -9.02
C GLN A 226 -15.68 7.29 -7.65
N LYS A 227 -16.61 6.32 -7.56
CA LYS A 227 -17.20 5.87 -6.28
C LYS A 227 -16.14 5.40 -5.31
N PHE A 228 -15.20 4.56 -5.74
CA PHE A 228 -14.13 4.06 -4.86
C PHE A 228 -13.15 5.19 -4.46
N TYR A 229 -12.79 6.06 -5.40
CA TYR A 229 -11.93 7.22 -5.14
C TYR A 229 -12.53 8.18 -4.11
N ASP A 230 -13.85 8.38 -4.13
CA ASP A 230 -14.53 9.22 -3.14
C ASP A 230 -14.74 8.48 -1.81
N PHE A 231 -14.99 7.17 -1.86
CA PHE A 231 -15.12 6.34 -0.66
C PHE A 231 -13.87 6.40 0.24
N MET A 232 -12.67 6.52 -0.35
CA MET A 232 -11.42 6.67 0.40
C MET A 232 -11.37 7.90 1.32
N GLU A 233 -12.20 8.93 1.09
CA GLU A 233 -12.28 10.11 1.95
C GLU A 233 -13.33 9.99 3.07
N THR A 234 -14.10 8.91 3.11
CA THR A 234 -15.14 8.70 4.13
C THR A 234 -14.56 8.39 5.51
N SER A 235 -15.35 8.60 6.58
CA SER A 235 -14.97 8.22 7.94
C SER A 235 -14.64 6.73 8.06
N ASN A 236 -15.43 5.87 7.42
CA ASN A 236 -15.26 4.41 7.47
C ASN A 236 -13.91 3.99 6.88
N ALA A 237 -13.55 4.50 5.69
CA ALA A 237 -12.25 4.23 5.09
C ALA A 237 -11.10 4.76 5.97
N ASN A 238 -11.23 5.98 6.49
CA ASN A 238 -10.23 6.58 7.37
C ASN A 238 -10.04 5.79 8.69
N GLU A 239 -11.10 5.23 9.28
CA GLU A 239 -11.02 4.38 10.47
C GLU A 239 -10.29 3.07 10.19
N ILE A 240 -10.56 2.43 9.04
CA ILE A 240 -9.82 1.24 8.60
C ILE A 240 -8.35 1.58 8.39
N MET A 241 -8.03 2.70 7.73
CA MET A 241 -6.64 3.14 7.52
C MET A 241 -5.89 3.34 8.85
N LYS A 242 -6.52 3.98 9.84
CA LYS A 242 -5.94 4.20 11.18
C LYS A 242 -5.64 2.90 11.92
N LYS A 243 -6.48 1.88 11.78
CA LYS A 243 -6.24 0.54 12.35
C LYS A 243 -4.91 -0.06 11.89
N TYR A 244 -4.49 0.25 10.67
CA TYR A 244 -3.22 -0.19 10.08
C TYR A 244 -2.10 0.86 10.21
N GLY A 245 -2.24 1.85 11.10
CA GLY A 245 -1.17 2.82 11.39
C GLY A 245 -0.93 3.87 10.30
N PHE A 246 -1.84 4.01 9.35
CA PHE A 246 -1.85 5.12 8.41
C PHE A 246 -2.46 6.36 9.08
N VAL A 247 -1.70 7.45 9.10
CA VAL A 247 -2.11 8.74 9.67
C VAL A 247 -1.92 9.84 8.63
N LYS A 248 -2.84 10.81 8.58
CA LYS A 248 -2.72 12.03 7.77
C LYS A 248 -2.06 13.13 8.60
#